data_AF-A0A935YQ38-F1
#
_entry.id   AF-A0A935YQ38-F1
#
_cell.length_a   1.000
_cell.length_b   1.000
_cell.length_c   1.000
_cell.angle_alpha   90.00
_cell.angle_beta   90.00
_cell.angle_gamma   90.00
#
_symmetry.space_group_name_H-M   'P 1'
#
loop_
_entity.id
_entity.type
_entity.pdbx_description
1 polymer ?
#
loop_
_entity_poly.entity_id
_entity_poly.type
_entity_poly.pdbx_seq_one_letter_code
_entity_poly.pdbx_strand_id
1 'polypeptide(L)'
;MIDEPARTPPVPAGDVPDDAATPRAATVRRFGLPTAAPAAAFLAAILGHLPVLGAWWCRDDWGLLARAAGLSEGPTGVPARWLSQHLYWQATWPLFGLDPLPHAWIRLLLHGASAALVARLARRGGLGEPAAAVAGCVFAASPLAFTPLYWAAGIQELLAAALALLAVDRWLRAGRQSAGGPGRRELAGAVLAAVGSLAAKEPGLGLALLFGALTLTPAAGRPAGRRTVGVVVAIAATAAAGLGAAVLATRHFDHGPGAPYALGNAATAAANLSFALRWLALPGPVVDARANTTALASGALLLAAWLAWGVVAWRRGRRLALTALAASLLALAPLLPLRHHLAPYMAYLAVAGWALTLASLVPGRLPRPRAAIAAVLVASTAWGLFATNTVIKRRNELGLPADDLVRATSLSWEAREVLGTVAGLADGPPVRQVVLLQVPAGPGALERARQFGERWAGRSDLHEALGGDFGLALMLPAGVHGRWANGLVTAPDSAVVLVETGTGLLPWGRTGQAAMYAALTDIGLGHFERGRDHLVRAAQLGGPSLAFACDAGLMPIPLELALQQREAFTDWTVGLLAEGASRHEVGGLQDLYFNLLCACTGRSLDELTRGSHLLLRGDPPAAPAPRP
;
A
#
# COMPACT_ATOMS: atom_id res chain seq x y z
N MET A 1 29.33 13.31 93.28
CA MET A 1 29.51 14.55 92.50
C MET A 1 29.42 14.19 91.04
N ILE A 2 28.33 14.55 90.38
CA ILE A 2 28.20 14.97 88.98
C ILE A 2 26.74 15.40 88.84
N ASP A 3 26.56 16.67 88.50
CA ASP A 3 25.31 17.43 88.56
C ASP A 3 24.29 17.01 87.49
N GLU A 4 23.03 17.09 87.90
CA GLU A 4 21.82 16.97 87.08
C GLU A 4 21.71 18.19 86.13
N PRO A 5 21.48 18.01 84.82
CA PRO A 5 21.32 19.13 83.90
C PRO A 5 19.95 19.80 84.10
N ALA A 6 20.00 21.12 84.31
CA ALA A 6 18.85 21.99 84.50
C ALA A 6 17.83 21.88 83.36
N ARG A 7 16.56 21.61 83.73
CA ARG A 7 15.40 21.68 82.83
C ARG A 7 15.15 23.14 82.44
N THR A 8 15.19 23.40 81.13
CA THR A 8 14.75 24.67 80.56
C THR A 8 13.24 24.87 80.73
N PRO A 9 12.78 26.07 81.07
CA PRO A 9 11.35 26.38 81.21
C PRO A 9 10.64 26.36 79.85
N PRO A 10 9.34 26.03 79.82
CA PRO A 10 8.54 26.03 78.60
C PRO A 10 8.41 27.46 78.05
N VAL A 11 8.73 27.61 76.76
CA VAL A 11 8.51 28.84 75.99
C VAL A 11 7.01 29.11 75.90
N PRO A 12 6.52 30.32 76.22
CA PRO A 12 5.11 30.66 76.09
C PRO A 12 4.68 30.61 74.63
N ALA A 13 3.55 29.95 74.38
CA ALA A 13 2.90 29.91 73.07
C ALA A 13 2.51 31.34 72.66
N GLY A 14 3.32 31.94 71.79
CA GLY A 14 2.99 33.19 71.13
C GLY A 14 1.91 32.96 70.08
N ASP A 15 0.88 33.77 70.12
CA ASP A 15 -0.17 33.88 69.10
C ASP A 15 0.46 34.05 67.72
N VAL A 16 0.36 33.00 66.90
CA VAL A 16 0.68 33.05 65.47
C VAL A 16 -0.53 33.67 64.77
N PRO A 17 -0.39 34.80 64.06
CA PRO A 17 -1.51 35.43 63.36
C PRO A 17 -2.06 34.49 62.28
N ASP A 18 -3.36 34.24 62.35
CA ASP A 18 -4.17 33.38 61.48
C ASP A 18 -4.41 34.00 60.08
N ASP A 19 -3.46 34.80 59.59
CA ASP A 19 -3.53 35.58 58.35
C ASP A 19 -2.70 34.94 57.23
N ALA A 20 -3.20 33.83 56.70
CA ALA A 20 -2.92 33.44 55.33
C ALA A 20 -4.07 32.57 54.82
N ALA A 21 -5.13 33.24 54.38
CA ALA A 21 -6.16 32.66 53.54
C ALA A 21 -5.48 31.99 52.33
N THR A 22 -5.19 30.69 52.47
CA THR A 22 -4.74 29.85 51.38
C THR A 22 -5.80 29.98 50.31
N PRO A 23 -5.48 30.47 49.10
CA PRO A 23 -6.48 30.61 48.06
C PRO A 23 -7.00 29.21 47.77
N ARG A 24 -8.21 28.92 48.27
CA ARG A 24 -8.97 27.71 47.99
C ARG A 24 -8.96 27.59 46.48
N ALA A 25 -8.11 26.71 45.97
CA ALA A 25 -7.95 26.45 44.55
C ALA A 25 -9.31 26.01 44.04
N ALA A 26 -10.07 26.97 43.52
CA ALA A 26 -11.42 26.81 43.04
C ALA A 26 -11.40 25.66 42.06
N THR A 27 -11.82 24.50 42.53
CA THR A 27 -11.79 23.25 41.81
C THR A 27 -13.00 23.27 40.90
N VAL A 28 -12.99 24.20 39.93
CA VAL A 28 -13.97 24.23 38.86
C VAL A 28 -13.67 23.00 38.01
N ARG A 29 -14.23 21.86 38.42
CA ARG A 29 -14.46 20.70 37.57
C ARG A 29 -15.41 21.14 36.46
N ARG A 30 -14.90 21.90 35.48
CA ARG A 30 -15.60 22.14 34.22
C ARG A 30 -15.78 20.77 33.59
N PHE A 31 -17.02 20.29 33.55
CA PHE A 31 -17.42 19.14 32.77
C PHE A 31 -16.86 19.31 31.36
N GLY A 32 -16.01 18.36 30.97
CA GLY A 32 -15.06 18.50 29.88
C GLY A 32 -15.72 18.42 28.53
N LEU A 33 -16.12 19.56 27.99
CA LEU A 33 -16.34 19.66 26.54
C LEU A 33 -15.04 19.24 25.83
N PRO A 34 -15.13 18.41 24.77
CA PRO A 34 -13.98 18.06 23.96
C PRO A 34 -13.28 19.35 23.53
N THR A 35 -11.96 19.38 23.71
CA THR A 35 -11.19 20.58 23.42
C THR A 35 -11.14 20.81 21.91
N ALA A 36 -11.16 22.07 21.48
CA ALA A 36 -11.31 22.44 20.08
C ALA A 36 -10.14 21.93 19.21
N ALA A 37 -8.92 21.87 19.74
CA ALA A 37 -7.74 21.47 18.97
C ALA A 37 -7.78 20.02 18.45
N PRO A 38 -8.05 18.98 19.28
CA PRO A 38 -8.25 17.62 18.79
C PRO A 38 -9.39 17.46 17.79
N ALA A 39 -10.52 18.16 18.00
CA ALA A 39 -11.65 18.11 17.08
C ALA A 39 -11.29 18.73 15.72
N ALA A 40 -10.60 19.88 15.72
CA ALA A 40 -10.08 20.51 14.51
C ALA A 40 -9.11 19.58 13.78
N ALA A 41 -8.13 18.99 14.49
CA ALA A 41 -7.19 18.06 13.88
C ALA A 41 -7.86 16.83 13.26
N PHE A 42 -8.87 16.26 13.94
CA PHE A 42 -9.68 15.16 13.42
C PHE A 42 -10.39 15.58 12.13
N LEU A 43 -11.12 16.70 12.15
CA LEU A 43 -11.85 17.20 10.99
C LEU A 43 -10.92 17.53 9.81
N ALA A 44 -9.77 18.14 10.06
CA ALA A 44 -8.78 18.43 9.03
C ALA A 44 -8.30 17.15 8.32
N ALA A 45 -8.06 16.08 9.08
CA ALA A 45 -7.65 14.79 8.56
C ALA A 45 -8.74 14.12 7.71
N ILE A 46 -10.00 14.13 8.18
CA ILE A 46 -11.13 13.54 7.42
C ILE A 46 -11.39 14.34 6.14
N LEU A 47 -11.60 15.65 6.28
CA LEU A 47 -11.99 16.53 5.17
C LEU A 47 -10.85 16.72 4.16
N GLY A 48 -9.61 16.81 4.65
CA GLY A 48 -8.40 16.96 3.83
C GLY A 48 -8.18 15.78 2.88
N HIS A 49 -8.63 14.58 3.26
CA HIS A 49 -8.32 13.37 2.52
C HIS A 49 -9.54 12.65 1.95
N LEU A 50 -10.72 13.30 1.85
CA LEU A 50 -11.90 12.71 1.22
C LEU A 50 -11.66 12.07 -0.17
N PRO A 51 -10.79 12.58 -1.06
CA PRO A 51 -10.56 11.93 -2.35
C PRO A 51 -10.01 10.50 -2.25
N VAL A 52 -9.43 10.09 -1.11
CA VAL A 52 -8.96 8.70 -0.92
C VAL A 52 -10.10 7.68 -0.82
N LEU A 53 -11.35 8.14 -0.65
CA LEU A 53 -12.53 7.26 -0.70
C LEU A 53 -12.76 6.64 -2.08
N GLY A 54 -12.15 7.18 -3.14
CA GLY A 54 -12.15 6.58 -4.47
C GLY A 54 -11.10 5.49 -4.66
N ALA A 55 -10.36 5.11 -3.61
CA ALA A 55 -9.39 4.03 -3.71
C ALA A 55 -10.06 2.66 -3.82
N TRP A 56 -9.44 1.79 -4.61
CA TRP A 56 -9.81 0.41 -4.87
C TRP A 56 -8.65 -0.52 -4.47
N TRP A 57 -8.84 -1.83 -4.62
CA TRP A 57 -7.87 -2.86 -4.26
C TRP A 57 -6.64 -2.88 -5.17
N CYS A 58 -5.44 -3.00 -4.61
CA CYS A 58 -4.23 -3.19 -5.41
C CYS A 58 -3.11 -3.93 -4.66
N ARG A 59 -2.22 -4.58 -5.41
CA ARG A 59 -0.98 -5.21 -4.89
C ARG A 59 -1.27 -6.19 -3.74
N ASP A 60 -0.65 -5.97 -2.58
CA ASP A 60 -0.75 -6.85 -1.40
C ASP A 60 -2.19 -6.98 -0.87
N ASP A 61 -3.10 -6.07 -1.24
CA ASP A 61 -4.53 -6.15 -0.87
C ASP A 61 -5.12 -7.50 -1.30
N TRP A 62 -4.77 -7.98 -2.50
CA TRP A 62 -5.28 -9.23 -3.04
C TRP A 62 -4.83 -10.45 -2.24
N GLY A 63 -3.58 -10.48 -1.79
CA GLY A 63 -3.09 -11.55 -0.93
C GLY A 63 -3.76 -11.54 0.45
N LEU A 64 -4.04 -10.35 1.00
CA LEU A 64 -4.73 -10.20 2.29
C LEU A 64 -6.20 -10.64 2.20
N LEU A 65 -6.90 -10.20 1.15
CA LEU A 65 -8.28 -10.60 0.85
C LEU A 65 -8.38 -12.09 0.55
N ALA A 66 -7.48 -12.63 -0.27
CA ALA A 66 -7.49 -14.05 -0.62
C ALA A 66 -7.29 -14.93 0.62
N ARG A 67 -6.43 -14.55 1.56
CA ARG A 67 -6.29 -15.25 2.84
C ARG A 67 -7.58 -15.18 3.67
N ALA A 68 -8.19 -14.00 3.76
CA ALA A 68 -9.44 -13.83 4.50
C ALA A 68 -10.62 -14.60 3.87
N ALA A 69 -10.61 -14.75 2.54
CA ALA A 69 -11.56 -15.53 1.77
C ALA A 69 -11.30 -17.04 1.79
N GLY A 70 -10.19 -17.50 2.38
CA GLY A 70 -9.80 -18.92 2.39
C GLY A 70 -9.26 -19.44 1.05
N LEU A 71 -8.87 -18.57 0.13
CA LEU A 71 -8.29 -18.91 -1.18
C LEU A 71 -6.77 -19.10 -1.14
N SER A 72 -6.11 -18.73 -0.04
CA SER A 72 -4.69 -18.99 0.18
C SER A 72 -4.46 -19.44 1.61
N GLU A 73 -3.49 -20.33 1.78
CA GLU A 73 -3.10 -20.80 3.09
C GLU A 73 -2.53 -19.65 3.92
N GLY A 74 -2.93 -19.59 5.18
CA GLY A 74 -2.29 -18.71 6.15
C GLY A 74 -0.86 -19.18 6.43
N PRO A 75 0.04 -18.26 6.84
CA PRO A 75 1.36 -18.65 7.32
C PRO A 75 1.22 -19.61 8.50
N THR A 76 2.12 -20.59 8.57
CA THR A 76 2.20 -21.52 9.70
C THR A 76 2.74 -20.81 10.94
N GLY A 77 2.11 -21.03 12.10
CA GLY A 77 2.51 -20.43 13.38
C GLY A 77 1.88 -19.05 13.66
N VAL A 78 2.55 -18.24 14.51
CA VAL A 78 2.10 -16.89 14.85
C VAL A 78 2.58 -15.93 13.77
N PRO A 79 1.69 -15.35 12.95
CA PRO A 79 2.11 -14.52 11.84
C PRO A 79 2.73 -13.19 12.28
N ALA A 80 3.64 -12.68 11.44
CA ALA A 80 4.02 -11.28 11.50
C ALA A 80 2.79 -10.38 11.34
N ARG A 81 2.79 -9.26 12.06
CA ARG A 81 1.75 -8.22 11.93
C ARG A 81 0.32 -8.79 12.09
N TRP A 82 0.13 -9.75 13.01
CA TRP A 82 -1.13 -10.47 13.22
C TRP A 82 -2.37 -9.57 13.26
N LEU A 83 -2.29 -8.42 13.94
CA LEU A 83 -3.44 -7.52 14.07
C LEU A 83 -3.86 -6.93 12.72
N SER A 84 -2.91 -6.45 11.92
CA SER A 84 -3.20 -5.70 10.68
C SER A 84 -3.28 -6.59 9.44
N GLN A 85 -2.57 -7.72 9.40
CA GLN A 85 -2.54 -8.62 8.24
C GLN A 85 -3.47 -9.83 8.37
N HIS A 86 -3.96 -10.14 9.58
CA HIS A 86 -4.85 -11.29 9.82
C HIS A 86 -6.15 -10.87 10.49
N LEU A 87 -6.11 -10.44 11.76
CA LEU A 87 -7.32 -10.17 12.53
C LEU A 87 -8.20 -9.12 11.84
N TYR A 88 -7.61 -8.02 11.35
CA TYR A 88 -8.34 -6.99 10.62
C TYR A 88 -9.11 -7.56 9.42
N TRP A 89 -8.43 -8.32 8.55
CA TRP A 89 -9.03 -8.85 7.31
C TRP A 89 -10.02 -9.97 7.58
N GLN A 90 -9.75 -10.87 8.54
CA GLN A 90 -10.68 -11.91 8.97
C GLN A 90 -11.96 -11.34 9.58
N ALA A 91 -11.86 -10.23 10.31
CA ALA A 91 -13.01 -9.56 10.90
C ALA A 91 -13.81 -8.76 9.86
N THR A 92 -13.15 -8.14 8.88
CA THR A 92 -13.79 -7.23 7.92
C THR A 92 -14.30 -7.94 6.66
N TRP A 93 -13.65 -9.02 6.22
CA TRP A 93 -14.06 -9.75 5.02
C TRP A 93 -15.50 -10.26 5.07
N PRO A 94 -15.98 -10.93 6.15
CA PRO A 94 -17.38 -11.36 6.22
C PRO A 94 -18.39 -10.21 6.25
N LEU A 95 -17.96 -9.00 6.64
CA LEU A 95 -18.82 -7.83 6.78
C LEU A 95 -18.93 -7.03 5.48
N PHE A 96 -17.82 -6.89 4.75
CA PHE A 96 -17.69 -5.96 3.63
C PHE A 96 -17.32 -6.64 2.30
N GLY A 97 -16.79 -7.86 2.34
CA GLY A 97 -16.33 -8.57 1.15
C GLY A 97 -15.36 -7.73 0.32
N LEU A 98 -15.71 -7.52 -0.96
CA LEU A 98 -14.96 -6.70 -1.91
C LEU A 98 -15.39 -5.24 -2.00
N ASP A 99 -16.27 -4.75 -1.11
CA ASP A 99 -16.56 -3.32 -1.02
C ASP A 99 -15.42 -2.58 -0.30
N PRO A 100 -14.62 -1.73 -0.98
CA PRO A 100 -13.51 -1.03 -0.36
C PRO A 100 -13.95 0.21 0.41
N LEU A 101 -15.18 0.71 0.22
CA LEU A 101 -15.60 1.98 0.80
C LEU A 101 -15.58 1.92 2.34
N PRO A 102 -16.09 0.86 3.01
CA PRO A 102 -15.90 0.67 4.45
C PRO A 102 -14.43 0.67 4.87
N HIS A 103 -13.55 0.02 4.10
CA HIS A 103 -12.11 -0.05 4.38
C HIS A 103 -11.44 1.33 4.23
N ALA A 104 -11.85 2.14 3.26
CA ALA A 104 -11.39 3.52 3.09
C ALA A 104 -11.82 4.41 4.27
N TRP A 105 -13.07 4.29 4.72
CA TRP A 105 -13.55 5.01 5.90
C TRP A 105 -12.81 4.63 7.18
N ILE A 106 -12.57 3.34 7.43
CA ILE A 106 -11.82 2.90 8.62
C ILE A 106 -10.42 3.53 8.64
N ARG A 107 -9.72 3.50 7.50
CA ARG A 107 -8.40 4.13 7.35
C ARG A 107 -8.46 5.64 7.63
N LEU A 108 -9.43 6.33 7.05
CA LEU A 108 -9.62 7.77 7.25
C LEU A 108 -9.91 8.12 8.72
N LEU A 109 -10.77 7.35 9.39
CA LEU A 109 -11.07 7.50 10.81
C LEU A 109 -9.86 7.25 11.71
N LEU A 110 -9.03 6.25 11.41
CA LEU A 110 -7.79 5.98 12.14
C LEU A 110 -6.76 7.10 11.98
N HIS A 111 -6.65 7.69 10.78
CA HIS A 111 -5.82 8.88 10.55
C HIS A 111 -6.35 10.08 11.35
N GLY A 112 -7.65 10.35 11.31
CA GLY A 112 -8.29 11.39 12.12
C GLY A 112 -8.06 11.19 13.62
N ALA A 113 -8.22 9.97 14.12
CA ALA A 113 -7.95 9.62 15.52
C ALA A 113 -6.47 9.86 15.90
N SER A 114 -5.54 9.52 15.00
CA SER A 114 -4.11 9.78 15.18
C SER A 114 -3.82 11.28 15.27
N ALA A 115 -4.37 12.09 14.36
CA ALA A 115 -4.22 13.56 14.39
C ALA A 115 -4.77 14.17 15.70
N ALA A 116 -5.93 13.71 16.16
CA ALA A 116 -6.52 14.13 17.43
C ALA A 116 -5.64 13.73 18.63
N LEU A 117 -5.02 12.55 18.61
CA LEU A 117 -4.08 12.10 19.64
C LEU A 117 -2.80 12.95 19.64
N VAL A 118 -2.26 13.33 18.48
CA VAL A 118 -1.11 14.26 18.39
C VAL A 118 -1.44 15.61 19.03
N ALA A 119 -2.61 16.19 18.74
CA ALA A 119 -3.06 17.43 19.38
C ALA A 119 -3.21 17.26 20.91
N ARG A 120 -3.70 16.11 21.39
CA ARG A 120 -3.77 15.83 22.83
C ARG A 120 -2.39 15.71 23.46
N LEU A 121 -1.45 15.04 22.80
CA LEU A 121 -0.07 14.90 23.24
C LEU A 121 0.63 16.26 23.32
N ALA A 122 0.38 17.16 22.37
CA ALA A 122 0.86 18.55 22.42
C ALA A 122 0.41 19.27 23.70
N ARG A 123 -0.88 19.23 24.01
CA ARG A 123 -1.43 19.82 25.27
C ARG A 123 -0.82 19.16 26.50
N ARG A 124 -0.59 17.84 26.44
CA ARG A 124 0.05 17.09 27.53
C ARG A 124 1.50 17.46 27.74
N GLY A 125 2.20 17.85 26.67
CA GLY A 125 3.54 18.43 26.68
C GLY A 125 3.59 19.89 27.13
N GLY A 126 2.45 20.48 27.53
CA GLY A 126 2.38 21.86 28.03
C GLY A 126 2.13 22.91 26.95
N LEU A 127 1.83 22.52 25.71
CA LEU A 127 1.47 23.46 24.66
C LEU A 127 0.05 24.00 24.85
N GLY A 128 -0.15 25.28 24.52
CA GLY A 128 -1.47 25.92 24.52
C GLY A 128 -2.39 25.38 23.42
N GLU A 129 -3.68 25.74 23.47
CA GLU A 129 -4.70 25.23 22.54
C GLU A 129 -4.36 25.49 21.05
N PRO A 130 -3.90 26.69 20.63
CA PRO A 130 -3.56 26.92 19.22
C PRO A 130 -2.36 26.09 18.76
N ALA A 131 -1.32 26.00 19.59
CA ALA A 131 -0.14 25.17 19.32
C ALA A 131 -0.51 23.69 19.20
N ALA A 132 -1.41 23.21 20.05
CA ALA A 132 -1.93 21.85 19.94
C ALA A 132 -2.73 21.60 18.67
N ALA A 133 -3.52 22.58 18.21
CA ALA A 133 -4.21 22.49 16.92
C ALA A 133 -3.20 22.42 15.78
N VAL A 134 -2.14 23.24 15.79
CA VAL A 134 -1.04 23.18 14.81
C VAL A 134 -0.40 21.78 14.81
N ALA A 135 -0.09 21.20 15.96
CA ALA A 135 0.50 19.86 16.03
C ALA A 135 -0.39 18.82 15.33
N GLY A 136 -1.68 18.78 15.67
CA GLY A 136 -2.60 17.82 15.06
C GLY A 136 -2.87 18.08 13.58
N CYS A 137 -3.01 19.34 13.17
CA CYS A 137 -3.33 19.72 11.80
C CYS A 137 -2.12 19.61 10.85
N VAL A 138 -0.89 19.79 11.33
CA VAL A 138 0.33 19.49 10.56
C VAL A 138 0.47 18.00 10.33
N PHE A 139 0.17 17.17 11.35
CA PHE A 139 0.13 15.72 11.17
C PHE A 139 -0.97 15.30 10.19
N ALA A 140 -2.17 15.88 10.34
CA ALA A 140 -3.32 15.63 9.47
C ALA A 140 -3.05 16.00 8.01
N ALA A 141 -2.33 17.09 7.74
CA ALA A 141 -2.06 17.57 6.39
C ALA A 141 -0.79 16.97 5.76
N SER A 142 -0.16 15.99 6.40
CA SER A 142 1.11 15.44 5.92
C SER A 142 0.91 14.67 4.61
N PRO A 143 1.72 14.94 3.56
CA PRO A 143 1.65 14.17 2.31
C PRO A 143 2.01 12.68 2.52
N LEU A 144 2.73 12.35 3.59
CA LEU A 144 3.05 10.95 3.94
C LEU A 144 1.83 10.13 4.38
N ALA A 145 0.70 10.79 4.67
CA ALA A 145 -0.56 10.13 4.95
C ALA A 145 -1.23 9.56 3.68
N PHE A 146 -0.86 10.04 2.48
CA PHE A 146 -1.53 9.65 1.23
C PHE A 146 -1.50 8.13 1.00
N THR A 147 -0.31 7.54 0.91
CA THR A 147 -0.17 6.10 0.66
C THR A 147 -0.93 5.21 1.65
N PRO A 148 -0.80 5.37 2.99
CA PRO A 148 -1.51 4.50 3.92
C PRO A 148 -3.02 4.74 3.93
N LEU A 149 -3.49 5.91 3.48
CA LEU A 149 -4.92 6.21 3.30
C LEU A 149 -5.48 5.66 1.99
N TYR A 150 -4.69 5.68 0.90
CA TYR A 150 -5.12 5.26 -0.42
C TYR A 150 -4.99 3.74 -0.62
N TRP A 151 -3.95 3.11 -0.08
CA TRP A 151 -3.70 1.67 -0.18
C TRP A 151 -4.29 0.88 1.00
N ALA A 152 -5.09 -0.18 0.76
CA ALA A 152 -5.87 -0.80 1.82
C ALA A 152 -5.00 -1.56 2.83
N ALA A 153 -3.96 -2.25 2.37
CA ALA A 153 -2.92 -2.83 3.22
C ALA A 153 -2.13 -1.77 4.00
N GLY A 154 -2.24 -0.49 3.63
CA GLY A 154 -1.78 0.66 4.41
C GLY A 154 -2.39 0.76 5.81
N ILE A 155 -3.46 0.02 6.09
CA ILE A 155 -4.07 -0.12 7.43
C ILE A 155 -3.06 -0.47 8.53
N GLN A 156 -2.00 -1.21 8.20
CA GLN A 156 -0.93 -1.56 9.13
C GLN A 156 -0.22 -0.33 9.70
N GLU A 157 0.02 0.70 8.89
CA GLU A 157 0.65 1.96 9.34
C GLU A 157 -0.28 2.76 10.24
N LEU A 158 -1.56 2.83 9.85
CA LEU A 158 -2.56 3.62 10.56
C LEU A 158 -2.90 3.01 11.92
N LEU A 159 -3.07 1.68 11.99
CA LEU A 159 -3.25 0.97 13.25
C LEU A 159 -2.02 1.10 14.15
N ALA A 160 -0.83 0.86 13.60
CA ALA A 160 0.41 0.97 14.37
C ALA A 160 0.57 2.38 14.95
N ALA A 161 0.32 3.42 14.16
CA ALA A 161 0.42 4.80 14.59
C ALA A 161 -0.66 5.18 15.62
N ALA A 162 -1.93 4.88 15.36
CA ALA A 162 -3.03 5.20 16.27
C ALA A 162 -2.81 4.55 17.65
N LEU A 163 -2.40 3.27 17.66
CA LEU A 163 -2.12 2.53 18.88
C LEU A 163 -0.85 3.01 19.59
N ALA A 164 0.21 3.35 18.86
CA ALA A 164 1.42 3.95 19.43
C ALA A 164 1.12 5.29 20.13
N LEU A 165 0.39 6.18 19.46
CA LEU A 165 0.01 7.48 20.00
C LEU A 165 -0.92 7.34 21.21
N LEU A 166 -1.85 6.38 21.16
CA LEU A 166 -2.70 6.05 22.29
C LEU A 166 -1.87 5.53 23.47
N ALA A 167 -0.90 4.65 23.22
CA ALA A 167 0.00 4.11 24.24
C ALA A 167 0.74 5.25 24.96
N VAL A 168 1.31 6.20 24.21
CA VAL A 168 1.99 7.37 24.77
C VAL A 168 1.02 8.26 25.56
N ASP A 169 -0.18 8.54 25.05
CA ASP A 169 -1.16 9.38 25.77
C ASP A 169 -1.56 8.75 27.11
N ARG A 170 -1.82 7.43 27.12
CA ARG A 170 -2.17 6.65 28.32
C ARG A 170 -1.02 6.59 29.32
N TRP A 171 0.21 6.36 28.84
CA TRP A 171 1.42 6.40 29.65
C TRP A 171 1.60 7.74 30.38
N LEU A 172 1.42 8.85 29.65
CA LEU A 172 1.52 10.20 30.21
C LEU A 172 0.36 10.56 31.16
N ARG A 173 -0.80 9.89 31.06
CA ARG A 173 -1.91 10.03 32.02
C ARG A 173 -1.63 9.29 33.33
N ALA A 174 -1.14 8.06 33.26
CA ALA A 174 -0.79 7.25 34.42
C ALA A 174 0.20 7.99 35.35
N GLY A 175 1.14 8.73 34.75
CA GLY A 175 2.09 9.56 35.46
C GLY A 175 1.49 10.69 36.31
N ARG A 176 0.35 11.26 35.91
CA ARG A 176 -0.26 12.44 36.56
C ARG A 176 -1.24 12.10 37.70
N GLN A 177 -1.96 10.99 37.59
CA GLN A 177 -2.96 10.56 38.60
C GLN A 177 -2.32 9.95 39.86
N SER A 178 -0.99 9.91 39.93
CA SER A 178 -0.24 9.15 40.92
C SER A 178 -0.25 9.71 42.35
N ALA A 179 -0.83 10.89 42.58
CA ALA A 179 -0.96 11.50 43.92
C ALA A 179 -2.11 10.91 44.78
N GLY A 180 -3.00 10.06 44.23
CA GLY A 180 -4.11 9.46 44.99
C GLY A 180 -4.65 8.08 44.53
N GLY A 181 -3.99 7.39 43.59
CA GLY A 181 -4.50 6.17 42.91
C GLY A 181 -5.54 6.48 41.83
N PRO A 182 -6.00 5.54 40.95
CA PRO A 182 -5.50 4.25 40.48
C PRO A 182 -4.89 4.38 39.06
N GLY A 183 -3.59 4.69 38.95
CA GLY A 183 -2.89 4.77 37.65
C GLY A 183 -2.67 3.43 36.93
N ARG A 184 -3.09 2.30 37.52
CA ARG A 184 -2.90 0.95 36.97
C ARG A 184 -3.68 0.72 35.68
N ARG A 185 -4.91 1.24 35.56
CA ARG A 185 -5.74 1.08 34.36
C ARG A 185 -5.13 1.80 33.15
N GLU A 186 -4.64 3.02 33.36
CA GLU A 186 -3.97 3.78 32.30
C GLU A 186 -2.65 3.12 31.87
N LEU A 187 -1.89 2.56 32.82
CA LEU A 187 -0.67 1.80 32.51
C LEU A 187 -0.98 0.52 31.72
N ALA A 188 -1.97 -0.26 32.15
CA ALA A 188 -2.41 -1.46 31.43
C ALA A 188 -2.89 -1.11 30.01
N GLY A 189 -3.68 -0.04 29.86
CA GLY A 189 -4.10 0.47 28.56
C GLY A 189 -2.92 0.92 27.68
N ALA A 190 -1.88 1.53 28.26
CA ALA A 190 -0.67 1.89 27.54
C ALA A 190 0.09 0.65 27.02
N VAL A 191 0.23 -0.38 27.86
CA VAL A 191 0.89 -1.63 27.48
C VAL A 191 0.09 -2.36 26.40
N LEU A 192 -1.22 -2.52 26.56
CA LEU A 192 -2.08 -3.16 25.56
C LEU A 192 -2.02 -2.43 24.20
N ALA A 193 -2.06 -1.09 24.22
CA ALA A 193 -1.92 -0.30 23.00
C ALA A 193 -0.52 -0.43 22.38
N ALA A 194 0.55 -0.49 23.16
CA ALA A 194 1.91 -0.71 22.64
C ALA A 194 2.07 -2.09 22.01
N VAL A 195 1.54 -3.15 22.65
CA VAL A 195 1.50 -4.51 22.10
C VAL A 195 0.67 -4.54 20.82
N GLY A 196 -0.49 -3.89 20.80
CA GLY A 196 -1.32 -3.77 19.60
C GLY A 196 -0.60 -3.02 18.47
N SER A 197 0.15 -1.96 18.78
CA SER A 197 0.96 -1.23 17.80
C SER A 197 2.02 -2.13 17.17
N LEU A 198 2.75 -2.90 17.99
CA LEU A 198 3.73 -3.88 17.53
C LEU A 198 3.09 -5.00 16.70
N ALA A 199 1.95 -5.50 17.14
CA ALA A 199 1.18 -6.52 16.43
C ALA A 199 0.59 -6.00 15.11
N ALA A 200 0.51 -4.68 14.91
CA ALA A 200 0.13 -4.07 13.64
C ALA A 200 1.36 -3.82 12.75
N LYS A 201 2.46 -3.29 13.29
CA LYS A 201 3.70 -3.03 12.54
C LYS A 201 4.94 -2.80 13.42
N GLU A 202 6.12 -2.97 12.83
CA GLU A 202 7.44 -2.90 13.49
C GLU A 202 7.78 -1.56 14.18
N PRO A 203 7.32 -0.37 13.73
CA PRO A 203 7.56 0.89 14.44
C PRO A 203 7.11 0.89 15.92
N GLY A 204 6.20 -0.01 16.31
CA GLY A 204 5.81 -0.22 17.70
C GLY A 204 6.97 -0.64 18.62
N LEU A 205 8.06 -1.21 18.08
CA LEU A 205 9.27 -1.59 18.83
C LEU A 205 9.89 -0.42 19.59
N GLY A 206 9.85 0.77 19.00
CA GLY A 206 10.42 1.98 19.60
C GLY A 206 9.72 2.43 20.89
N LEU A 207 8.48 1.99 21.14
CA LEU A 207 7.70 2.41 22.31
C LEU A 207 8.30 1.94 23.63
N ALA A 208 8.87 0.74 23.67
CA ALA A 208 9.44 0.19 24.90
C ALA A 208 10.69 1.00 25.35
N LEU A 209 11.56 1.33 24.39
CA LEU A 209 12.70 2.23 24.60
C LEU A 209 12.25 3.64 25.00
N LEU A 210 11.21 4.17 24.34
CA LEU A 210 10.65 5.48 24.69
C LEU A 210 10.10 5.50 26.12
N PHE A 211 9.35 4.48 26.54
CA PHE A 211 8.82 4.38 27.91
C PHE A 211 9.94 4.21 28.94
N GLY A 212 10.99 3.46 28.63
CA GLY A 212 12.21 3.39 29.43
C GLY A 212 12.83 4.78 29.64
N ALA A 213 13.08 5.52 28.55
CA ALA A 213 13.62 6.88 28.61
C ALA A 213 12.72 7.85 29.39
N LEU A 214 11.40 7.78 29.22
CA LEU A 214 10.42 8.59 29.94
C LEU A 214 10.29 8.22 31.43
N THR A 215 10.74 7.02 31.82
CA THR A 215 10.78 6.58 33.23
C THR A 215 12.06 7.05 33.91
N LEU A 216 13.19 6.95 33.19
CA LEU A 216 14.51 7.31 33.69
C LEU A 216 14.71 8.82 33.79
N THR A 217 14.03 9.60 32.94
CA THR A 217 14.06 11.05 33.05
C THR A 217 13.42 11.49 34.38
N PRO A 218 14.16 12.17 35.28
CA PRO A 218 13.59 12.69 36.51
C PRO A 218 12.58 13.78 36.17
N ALA A 219 11.32 13.37 36.07
CA ALA A 219 10.19 14.27 36.19
C ALA A 219 10.03 14.55 37.69
N ALA A 220 10.10 15.83 38.06
CA ALA A 220 9.96 16.27 39.44
C ALA A 220 8.72 15.63 40.08
N GLY A 221 8.92 14.88 41.16
CA GLY A 221 7.82 14.36 41.99
C GLY A 221 7.40 12.89 41.83
N ARG A 222 8.08 12.06 41.02
CA ARG A 222 7.77 10.60 41.01
C ARG A 222 8.51 9.83 42.12
N PRO A 223 7.81 9.08 42.99
CA PRO A 223 8.43 8.26 44.04
C PRO A 223 9.30 7.13 43.47
N ALA A 224 10.43 6.85 44.12
CA ALA A 224 11.47 5.94 43.64
C ALA A 224 10.97 4.52 43.32
N GLY A 225 10.13 3.92 44.17
CA GLY A 225 9.64 2.54 43.98
C GLY A 225 8.82 2.32 42.70
N ARG A 226 8.16 3.36 42.16
CA ARG A 226 7.43 3.27 40.88
C ARG A 226 8.35 3.39 39.66
N ARG A 227 9.55 3.96 39.82
CA ARG A 227 10.55 3.97 38.75
C ARG A 227 11.02 2.54 38.46
N THR A 228 11.25 1.74 39.50
CA THR A 228 11.68 0.34 39.37
C THR A 228 10.64 -0.49 38.60
N VAL A 229 9.36 -0.40 38.94
CA VAL A 229 8.29 -1.11 38.21
C VAL A 229 8.20 -0.64 36.76
N GLY A 230 8.27 0.66 36.50
CA GLY A 230 8.25 1.20 35.14
C GLY A 230 9.44 0.74 34.29
N VAL A 231 10.63 0.69 34.90
CA VAL A 231 11.85 0.19 34.26
C VAL A 231 11.76 -1.31 33.99
N VAL A 232 11.29 -2.11 34.95
CA VAL A 232 11.11 -3.57 34.76
C VAL A 232 10.10 -3.85 33.66
N VAL A 233 8.96 -3.15 33.64
CA VAL A 233 7.95 -3.28 32.57
C VAL A 233 8.53 -2.84 31.23
N ALA A 234 9.29 -1.74 31.18
CA ALA A 234 9.93 -1.28 29.95
C ALA A 234 10.98 -2.28 29.44
N ILE A 235 11.81 -2.84 30.32
CA ILE A 235 12.81 -3.86 29.97
C ILE A 235 12.11 -5.13 29.48
N ALA A 236 11.12 -5.64 30.22
CA ALA A 236 10.38 -6.84 29.84
C ALA A 236 9.65 -6.64 28.50
N ALA A 237 9.00 -5.49 28.30
CA ALA A 237 8.37 -5.15 27.02
C ALA A 237 9.39 -5.01 25.89
N THR A 238 10.56 -4.41 26.15
CA THR A 238 11.64 -4.28 25.14
C THR A 238 12.20 -5.64 24.77
N ALA A 239 12.45 -6.51 25.75
CA ALA A 239 12.98 -7.85 25.53
C ALA A 239 11.96 -8.72 24.77
N ALA A 240 10.69 -8.70 25.17
CA ALA A 240 9.63 -9.42 24.47
C ALA A 240 9.41 -8.90 23.04
N ALA A 241 9.44 -7.57 22.86
CA ALA A 241 9.28 -6.96 21.55
C ALA A 241 10.50 -7.22 20.65
N GLY A 242 11.71 -7.14 21.19
CA GLY A 242 12.96 -7.43 20.48
C GLY A 242 13.08 -8.90 20.07
N LEU A 243 12.75 -9.82 20.98
CA LEU A 243 12.70 -11.24 20.67
C LEU A 243 11.60 -11.56 19.65
N GLY A 244 10.41 -10.96 19.82
CA GLY A 244 9.31 -11.08 18.86
C GLY A 244 9.71 -10.58 17.48
N ALA A 245 10.31 -9.39 17.38
CA ALA A 245 10.79 -8.85 16.11
C ALA A 245 11.90 -9.68 15.48
N ALA A 246 12.84 -10.20 16.26
CA ALA A 246 13.90 -11.09 15.76
C ALA A 246 13.32 -12.42 15.22
N VAL A 247 12.36 -13.02 15.93
CA VAL A 247 11.67 -14.23 15.47
C VAL A 247 10.83 -13.95 14.23
N LEU A 248 10.10 -12.83 14.20
CA LEU A 248 9.31 -12.44 13.05
C LEU A 248 10.18 -12.14 11.83
N ALA A 249 11.30 -11.44 12.02
CA ALA A 249 12.26 -11.14 10.97
C ALA A 249 12.88 -12.39 10.37
N THR A 250 13.32 -13.33 11.22
CA THR A 250 14.00 -14.56 10.79
C THR A 250 13.07 -15.60 10.17
N ARG A 251 11.78 -15.61 10.52
CA ARG A 251 10.83 -16.63 10.03
C ARG A 251 9.93 -16.19 8.89
N HIS A 252 9.58 -14.90 8.80
CA HIS A 252 8.51 -14.46 7.89
C HIS A 252 8.95 -13.51 6.78
N PHE A 253 10.15 -12.94 6.88
CA PHE A 253 10.67 -12.07 5.83
C PHE A 253 11.87 -12.74 5.18
N ASP A 254 11.98 -12.65 3.86
CA ASP A 254 13.22 -13.00 3.18
C ASP A 254 14.22 -11.84 3.34
N HIS A 255 15.41 -12.17 3.85
CA HIS A 255 16.51 -11.24 4.11
C HIS A 255 17.76 -11.61 3.29
N GLY A 256 17.61 -12.47 2.28
CA GLY A 256 18.66 -12.71 1.29
C GLY A 256 19.11 -11.41 0.59
N PRO A 257 20.32 -11.36 0.00
CA PRO A 257 20.87 -10.11 -0.56
C PRO A 257 20.01 -9.40 -1.62
N GLY A 258 19.15 -10.15 -2.32
CA GLY A 258 18.18 -9.63 -3.30
C GLY A 258 16.75 -9.48 -2.78
N ALA A 259 16.49 -9.82 -1.52
CA ALA A 259 15.17 -9.81 -0.94
C ALA A 259 14.76 -8.40 -0.47
N PRO A 260 13.46 -8.06 -0.43
CA PRO A 260 13.00 -6.72 -0.02
C PRO A 260 13.53 -6.28 1.35
N TYR A 261 13.65 -7.20 2.31
CA TYR A 261 14.08 -6.93 3.67
C TYR A 261 15.58 -7.19 3.90
N ALA A 262 16.39 -7.21 2.84
CA ALA A 262 17.84 -7.28 2.97
C ALA A 262 18.36 -6.12 3.84
N LEU A 263 19.26 -6.45 4.78
CA LEU A 263 19.87 -5.46 5.67
C LEU A 263 21.13 -4.86 5.02
N GLY A 264 21.27 -3.55 5.14
CA GLY A 264 22.42 -2.75 4.74
C GLY A 264 23.37 -2.48 5.90
N ASN A 265 24.40 -1.69 5.62
CA ASN A 265 25.43 -1.29 6.57
C ASN A 265 25.09 0.06 7.25
N ALA A 266 25.98 0.56 8.12
CA ALA A 266 25.81 1.84 8.80
C ALA A 266 25.65 3.04 7.85
N ALA A 267 26.31 3.02 6.68
CA ALA A 267 26.14 4.06 5.67
C ALA A 267 24.73 4.05 5.06
N THR A 268 24.16 2.85 4.86
CA THR A 268 22.76 2.68 4.44
C THR A 268 21.81 3.27 5.49
N ALA A 269 22.05 2.98 6.76
CA ALA A 269 21.27 3.53 7.87
C ALA A 269 21.32 5.07 7.95
N ALA A 270 22.50 5.66 7.78
CA ALA A 270 22.65 7.12 7.76
C ALA A 270 21.94 7.77 6.55
N ALA A 271 22.02 7.13 5.38
CA ALA A 271 21.33 7.57 4.18
C ALA A 271 19.81 7.52 4.35
N ASN A 272 19.28 6.37 4.81
CA ASN A 272 17.86 6.18 5.08
C ASN A 272 17.32 7.14 6.12
N LEU A 273 18.08 7.42 7.19
CA LEU A 273 17.70 8.43 8.18
C LEU A 273 17.56 9.81 7.54
N SER A 274 18.50 10.19 6.67
CA SER A 274 18.47 11.47 5.98
C SER A 274 17.27 11.57 5.03
N PHE A 275 16.98 10.51 4.26
CA PHE A 275 15.80 10.48 3.39
C PHE A 275 14.50 10.60 4.20
N ALA A 276 14.36 9.81 5.27
CA ALA A 276 13.18 9.85 6.13
C ALA A 276 12.97 11.25 6.73
N LEU A 277 14.03 11.88 7.23
CA LEU A 277 13.94 13.23 7.79
C LEU A 277 13.58 14.27 6.73
N ARG A 278 14.16 14.21 5.53
CA ARG A 278 13.73 15.07 4.42
C ARG A 278 12.24 14.93 4.14
N TRP A 279 11.72 13.71 4.08
CA TRP A 279 10.30 13.45 3.82
C TRP A 279 9.38 14.08 4.87
N LEU A 280 9.79 14.14 6.14
CA LEU A 280 9.04 14.83 7.19
C LEU A 280 8.92 16.34 6.94
N ALA A 281 9.94 16.97 6.35
CA ALA A 281 10.00 18.42 6.13
C ALA A 281 9.48 18.88 4.77
N LEU A 282 9.38 17.99 3.78
CA LEU A 282 8.88 18.37 2.46
C LEU A 282 7.39 18.69 2.53
N PRO A 283 6.97 19.93 2.17
CA PRO A 283 5.56 20.24 2.12
C PRO A 283 4.90 19.56 0.91
N GLY A 284 5.65 19.32 -0.17
CA GLY A 284 5.13 18.99 -1.49
C GLY A 284 4.28 17.72 -1.57
N PRO A 285 3.30 17.68 -2.50
CA PRO A 285 2.35 16.57 -2.61
C PRO A 285 2.98 15.28 -3.13
N VAL A 286 4.10 15.39 -3.83
CA VAL A 286 4.87 14.26 -4.35
C VAL A 286 6.19 14.20 -3.60
N VAL A 287 6.44 13.06 -2.99
CA VAL A 287 7.68 12.79 -2.25
C VAL A 287 8.53 11.84 -3.07
N ASP A 288 9.66 12.33 -3.57
CA ASP A 288 10.60 11.51 -4.31
C ASP A 288 11.30 10.52 -3.37
N ALA A 289 11.30 9.24 -3.75
CA ALA A 289 11.98 8.17 -3.05
C ALA A 289 13.45 8.02 -3.49
N ARG A 290 13.85 8.65 -4.61
CA ARG A 290 15.19 8.49 -5.18
C ARG A 290 16.26 9.16 -4.31
N ALA A 291 17.31 8.40 -4.04
CA ALA A 291 18.50 8.88 -3.36
C ALA A 291 19.24 9.92 -4.22
N ASN A 292 19.45 11.12 -3.66
CA ASN A 292 20.36 12.11 -4.22
C ASN A 292 21.10 12.87 -3.11
N THR A 293 22.22 13.49 -3.46
CA THR A 293 23.10 14.22 -2.53
C THR A 293 22.36 15.36 -1.83
N THR A 294 21.49 16.08 -2.55
CA THR A 294 20.62 17.12 -1.97
C THR A 294 19.68 16.54 -0.92
N ALA A 295 19.17 15.32 -1.11
CA ALA A 295 18.32 14.64 -0.14
C ALA A 295 19.08 14.32 1.15
N LEU A 296 20.28 13.77 1.00
CA LEU A 296 21.15 13.45 2.12
C LEU A 296 21.49 14.71 2.92
N ALA A 297 21.93 15.77 2.24
CA ALA A 297 22.29 17.03 2.87
C ALA A 297 21.11 17.68 3.61
N SER A 298 19.94 17.77 2.96
CA SER A 298 18.75 18.37 3.58
C SER A 298 18.24 17.58 4.79
N GLY A 299 18.25 16.24 4.72
CA GLY A 299 17.91 15.38 5.86
C GLY A 299 18.86 15.55 7.05
N ALA A 300 20.17 15.58 6.79
CA ALA A 300 21.19 15.78 7.82
C ALA A 300 21.10 17.19 8.44
N LEU A 301 20.89 18.22 7.63
CA LEU A 301 20.67 19.60 8.11
C LEU A 301 19.42 19.70 8.97
N LEU A 302 18.32 19.04 8.59
CA LEU A 302 17.12 18.99 9.39
C LEU A 302 17.36 18.31 10.74
N LEU A 303 18.10 17.20 10.77
CA LEU A 303 18.46 16.52 12.02
C LEU A 303 19.24 17.46 12.94
N ALA A 304 20.26 18.13 12.41
CA ALA A 304 21.10 19.06 13.15
C ALA A 304 20.28 20.24 13.70
N ALA A 305 19.40 20.82 12.89
CA ALA A 305 18.52 21.92 13.28
C ALA A 305 17.52 21.48 14.38
N TRP A 306 16.91 20.30 14.22
CA TRP A 306 15.97 19.75 15.20
C TRP A 306 16.68 19.44 16.53
N LEU A 307 17.86 18.83 16.48
CA LEU A 307 18.67 18.57 17.67
C LEU A 307 19.08 19.87 18.37
N ALA A 308 19.59 20.85 17.61
CA ALA A 308 19.99 22.15 18.14
C ALA A 308 18.82 22.86 18.83
N TRP A 309 17.65 22.93 18.17
CA TRP A 309 16.43 23.47 18.77
C TRP A 309 16.03 22.69 20.02
N GLY A 310 16.05 21.36 19.95
CA GLY A 310 15.72 20.48 21.07
C GLY A 310 16.60 20.74 22.29
N VAL A 311 17.90 20.90 22.11
CA VAL A 311 18.86 21.22 23.18
C VAL A 311 18.62 22.63 23.74
N VAL A 312 18.42 23.64 22.89
CA VAL A 312 18.13 25.01 23.33
C VAL A 312 16.82 25.07 24.12
N ALA A 313 15.76 24.42 23.61
CA ALA A 313 14.47 24.32 24.29
C ALA A 313 14.60 23.58 25.63
N TRP A 314 15.37 22.49 25.67
CA TRP A 314 15.62 21.72 26.89
C TRP A 314 16.30 22.56 27.97
N ARG A 315 17.34 23.34 27.60
CA ARG A 315 18.02 24.27 28.52
C ARG A 315 17.08 25.35 29.08
N ARG A 316 16.04 25.71 28.34
CA ARG A 316 14.95 26.62 28.78
C ARG A 316 13.82 25.89 29.54
N GLY A 317 14.03 24.64 29.95
CA GLY A 317 13.05 23.84 30.67
C GLY A 317 11.96 23.21 29.80
N ARG A 318 11.99 23.39 28.47
CA ARG A 318 11.00 22.85 27.52
C ARG A 318 11.52 21.56 26.89
N ARG A 319 11.13 20.41 27.44
CA ARG A 319 11.65 19.09 27.03
C ARG A 319 10.98 18.49 25.78
N LEU A 320 9.86 19.06 25.32
CA LEU A 320 9.00 18.45 24.30
C LEU A 320 9.73 18.19 22.97
N ALA A 321 10.43 19.19 22.43
CA ALA A 321 11.07 19.08 21.11
C ALA A 321 12.10 17.94 21.05
N LEU A 322 12.98 17.82 22.05
CA LEU A 322 13.98 16.76 22.10
C LEU A 322 13.35 15.38 22.34
N THR A 323 12.31 15.31 23.18
CA THR A 323 11.57 14.05 23.41
C THR A 323 10.86 13.60 22.13
N ALA A 324 10.31 14.53 21.36
CA ALA A 324 9.63 14.27 20.10
C ALA A 324 10.61 13.85 18.99
N LEU A 325 11.83 14.42 18.96
CA LEU A 325 12.92 13.95 18.11
C LEU A 325 13.27 12.49 18.44
N ALA A 326 13.53 12.19 19.71
CA ALA A 326 13.88 10.83 20.14
C ALA A 326 12.77 9.82 19.78
N ALA A 327 11.51 10.17 20.02
CA ALA A 327 10.37 9.33 19.64
C ALA A 327 10.30 9.08 18.11
N SER A 328 10.60 10.10 17.30
CA SER A 328 10.63 9.98 15.84
C SER A 328 11.77 9.08 15.36
N LEU A 329 12.96 9.25 15.92
CA LEU A 329 14.11 8.39 15.62
C LEU A 329 13.84 6.93 15.99
N LEU A 330 13.20 6.69 17.13
CA LEU A 330 12.78 5.34 17.56
C LEU A 330 11.73 4.72 16.63
N ALA A 331 10.78 5.53 16.12
CA ALA A 331 9.81 5.07 15.13
C ALA A 331 10.45 4.74 13.77
N LEU A 332 11.50 5.48 13.39
CA LEU A 332 12.25 5.26 12.15
C LEU A 332 13.27 4.11 12.24
N ALA A 333 13.70 3.73 13.46
CA ALA A 333 14.78 2.78 13.68
C ALA A 333 14.65 1.45 12.90
N PRO A 334 13.46 0.81 12.79
CA PRO A 334 13.32 -0.43 12.02
C PRO A 334 13.57 -0.27 10.51
N LEU A 335 13.47 0.96 9.98
CA LEU A 335 13.60 1.27 8.56
C LEU A 335 15.04 1.55 8.16
N LEU A 336 15.84 2.04 9.10
CA LEU A 336 17.21 2.48 8.84
C LEU A 336 18.07 1.39 8.18
N PRO A 337 18.05 0.12 8.64
CA PRO A 337 18.92 -0.88 8.03
C PRO A 337 18.40 -1.44 6.70
N LEU A 338 17.23 -1.06 6.19
CA LEU A 338 16.68 -1.67 4.97
C LEU A 338 17.44 -1.22 3.71
N ARG A 339 17.90 -2.18 2.89
CA ARG A 339 18.66 -1.89 1.67
C ARG A 339 17.77 -1.56 0.46
N HIS A 340 16.71 -2.33 0.26
CA HIS A 340 15.92 -2.29 -0.99
C HIS A 340 14.50 -1.76 -0.80
N HIS A 341 13.99 -1.76 0.43
CA HIS A 341 12.59 -1.46 0.72
C HIS A 341 12.43 -0.23 1.60
N LEU A 342 12.77 0.94 1.05
CA LEU A 342 12.54 2.23 1.70
C LEU A 342 11.46 3.00 0.93
N ALA A 343 10.36 3.33 1.61
CA ALA A 343 9.25 4.08 1.03
C ALA A 343 8.83 5.25 1.93
N PRO A 344 8.39 6.40 1.37
CA PRO A 344 8.03 7.59 2.14
C PRO A 344 7.03 7.35 3.28
N TYR A 345 6.01 6.54 3.02
CA TYR A 345 4.94 6.28 3.98
C TYR A 345 5.41 5.59 5.26
N MET A 346 6.55 4.91 5.24
CA MET A 346 7.08 4.25 6.43
C MET A 346 7.48 5.26 7.52
N ALA A 347 7.76 6.51 7.14
CA ALA A 347 8.03 7.60 8.07
C ALA A 347 6.75 8.23 8.68
N TYR A 348 5.55 7.72 8.36
CA TYR A 348 4.27 8.30 8.78
C TYR A 348 4.15 8.49 10.30
N LEU A 349 4.53 7.51 11.13
CA LEU A 349 4.48 7.67 12.59
C LEU A 349 5.45 8.76 13.10
N ALA A 350 6.61 8.92 12.47
CA ALA A 350 7.60 9.93 12.84
C ALA A 350 7.10 11.37 12.59
N VAL A 351 6.11 11.56 11.71
CA VAL A 351 5.44 12.86 11.50
C VAL A 351 4.86 13.40 12.81
N ALA A 352 4.41 12.53 13.72
CA ALA A 352 3.85 12.98 15.00
C ALA A 352 4.87 13.76 15.84
N GLY A 353 6.11 13.29 15.93
CA GLY A 353 7.15 13.99 16.68
C GLY A 353 7.63 15.26 15.97
N TRP A 354 7.68 15.23 14.64
CA TRP A 354 7.95 16.43 13.84
C TRP A 354 6.89 17.52 14.06
N ALA A 355 5.61 17.14 13.97
CA ALA A 355 4.50 18.07 14.17
C ALA A 355 4.45 18.65 15.60
N LEU A 356 4.75 17.84 16.62
CA LEU A 356 4.90 18.30 18.01
C LEU A 356 6.04 19.33 18.17
N THR A 357 7.13 19.12 17.44
CA THR A 357 8.28 20.03 17.45
C THR A 357 7.93 21.36 16.79
N LEU A 358 7.32 21.34 15.60
CA LEU A 358 6.88 22.56 14.92
C LEU A 358 5.88 23.34 15.76
N ALA A 359 4.91 22.65 16.37
CA ALA A 359 3.94 23.27 17.27
C ALA A 359 4.58 23.95 18.49
N SER A 360 5.76 23.50 18.94
CA SER A 360 6.48 24.13 20.06
C SER A 360 7.02 25.52 19.73
N LEU A 361 7.07 25.90 18.44
CA LEU A 361 7.44 27.23 17.97
C LEU A 361 6.28 28.22 18.04
N VAL A 362 5.04 27.74 18.18
CA VAL A 362 3.85 28.59 18.26
C VAL A 362 3.83 29.33 19.61
N PRO A 363 3.62 30.66 19.64
CA PRO A 363 3.52 31.42 20.88
C PRO A 363 2.43 30.88 21.80
N GLY A 364 2.73 30.80 23.11
CA GLY A 364 1.81 30.22 24.10
C GLY A 364 0.52 31.02 24.32
N ARG A 365 0.52 32.32 23.97
CA ARG A 365 -0.65 33.21 24.06
C ARG A 365 -0.84 33.89 22.70
N LEU A 366 -1.95 33.58 22.05
CA LEU A 366 -2.43 34.31 20.87
C LEU A 366 -3.67 35.11 21.28
N PRO A 367 -3.86 36.34 20.77
CA PRO A 367 -4.99 37.19 21.15
C PRO A 367 -6.35 36.60 20.73
N ARG A 368 -6.37 35.81 19.64
CA ARG A 368 -7.60 35.21 19.07
C ARG A 368 -7.40 33.70 18.84
N PRO A 369 -7.34 32.88 19.89
CA PRO A 369 -6.98 31.47 19.77
C PRO A 369 -7.98 30.67 18.92
N ARG A 370 -9.28 30.98 19.00
CA ARG A 370 -10.32 30.32 18.18
C ARG A 370 -10.15 30.60 16.68
N ALA A 371 -9.88 31.84 16.32
CA ALA A 371 -9.62 32.22 14.93
C ALA A 371 -8.35 31.56 14.40
N ALA A 372 -7.29 31.48 15.22
CA ALA A 372 -6.07 30.76 14.85
C ALA A 372 -6.33 29.26 14.62
N ILE A 373 -7.11 28.60 15.49
CA ILE A 373 -7.48 27.18 15.32
C ILE A 373 -8.30 26.98 14.04
N ALA A 374 -9.29 27.84 13.79
CA ALA A 374 -10.09 27.78 12.57
C ALA A 374 -9.24 27.99 11.30
N ALA A 375 -8.34 28.96 11.31
CA ALA A 375 -7.44 29.21 10.19
C ALA A 375 -6.51 28.02 9.91
N VAL A 376 -5.94 27.41 10.95
CA VAL A 376 -5.09 26.22 10.83
C VAL A 376 -5.90 25.02 10.32
N LEU A 377 -7.12 24.80 10.81
CA LEU A 377 -8.04 23.78 10.29
C LEU A 377 -8.29 23.95 8.79
N VAL A 378 -8.67 25.16 8.36
CA VAL A 378 -8.97 25.46 6.95
C VAL A 378 -7.72 25.27 6.09
N ALA A 379 -6.57 25.81 6.50
CA ALA A 379 -5.32 25.70 5.76
C ALA A 379 -4.88 24.23 5.61
N SER A 380 -4.93 23.45 6.69
CA SER A 380 -4.58 22.03 6.66
C SER A 380 -5.55 21.19 5.82
N THR A 381 -6.85 21.49 5.89
CA THR A 381 -7.87 20.83 5.05
C THR A 381 -7.62 21.12 3.57
N ALA A 382 -7.43 22.40 3.23
CA ALA A 382 -7.15 22.82 1.86
C ALA A 382 -5.85 22.19 1.34
N TRP A 383 -4.79 22.15 2.16
CA TRP A 383 -3.53 21.52 1.81
C TRP A 383 -3.67 20.01 1.59
N GLY A 384 -4.33 19.29 2.51
CA GLY A 384 -4.58 17.85 2.36
C GLY A 384 -5.35 17.54 1.08
N LEU A 385 -6.39 18.33 0.78
CA LEU A 385 -7.21 18.18 -0.43
C LEU A 385 -6.40 18.42 -1.69
N PHE A 386 -5.64 19.52 -1.71
CA PHE A 386 -4.76 19.86 -2.82
C PHE A 386 -3.71 18.77 -3.05
N ALA A 387 -3.07 18.29 -1.98
CA ALA A 387 -2.00 17.31 -2.08
C ALA A 387 -2.51 15.96 -2.59
N THR A 388 -3.59 15.46 -2.00
CA THR A 388 -4.23 14.19 -2.40
C THR A 388 -4.70 14.26 -3.86
N ASN A 389 -5.39 15.33 -4.25
CA ASN A 389 -5.86 15.49 -5.63
C ASN A 389 -4.70 15.59 -6.63
N THR A 390 -3.62 16.29 -6.27
CA THR A 390 -2.44 16.41 -7.14
C THR A 390 -1.85 15.03 -7.43
N VAL A 391 -1.73 14.16 -6.42
CA VAL A 391 -1.21 12.78 -6.63
C VAL A 391 -2.17 11.96 -7.50
N ILE A 392 -3.47 11.97 -7.20
CA ILE A 392 -4.48 11.21 -7.95
C ILE A 392 -4.59 11.64 -9.42
N LYS A 393 -4.51 12.95 -9.70
CA LYS A 393 -4.72 13.51 -11.04
C LYS A 393 -3.45 13.54 -11.89
N ARG A 394 -2.26 13.40 -11.30
CA ARG A 394 -1.01 13.41 -12.07
C ARG A 394 -1.00 12.25 -13.06
N ARG A 395 -0.60 12.53 -14.30
CA ARG A 395 -0.45 11.54 -15.37
C ARG A 395 1.00 11.40 -15.81
N ASN A 396 1.36 10.19 -16.26
CA ASN A 396 2.64 9.92 -16.90
C ASN A 396 2.54 10.20 -18.42
N GLU A 397 3.62 9.91 -19.15
CA GLU A 397 3.71 10.12 -20.60
C GLU A 397 2.70 9.30 -21.40
N LEU A 398 2.19 8.19 -20.84
CA LEU A 398 1.17 7.34 -21.43
C LEU A 398 -0.26 7.76 -21.07
N GLY A 399 -0.44 8.88 -20.37
CA GLY A 399 -1.75 9.34 -19.90
C GLY A 399 -2.33 8.53 -18.73
N LEU A 400 -1.59 7.55 -18.19
CA LEU A 400 -1.97 6.78 -17.00
C LEU A 400 -1.62 7.54 -15.72
N PRO A 401 -2.23 7.21 -14.55
CA PRO A 401 -1.80 7.78 -13.28
C PRO A 401 -0.29 7.61 -13.05
N ALA A 402 0.38 8.71 -12.70
CA ALA A 402 1.83 8.71 -12.50
C ALA A 402 2.25 8.03 -11.20
N ASP A 403 1.42 8.09 -10.17
CA ASP A 403 1.63 7.35 -8.93
C ASP A 403 1.24 5.88 -9.13
N ASP A 404 2.14 4.97 -8.75
CA ASP A 404 1.96 3.55 -9.05
C ASP A 404 0.79 2.91 -8.28
N LEU A 405 0.43 3.41 -7.09
CA LEU A 405 -0.72 2.90 -6.34
C LEU A 405 -2.01 3.39 -6.99
N VAL A 406 -2.07 4.66 -7.39
CA VAL A 406 -3.22 5.19 -8.13
C VAL A 406 -3.39 4.44 -9.45
N ARG A 407 -2.30 4.16 -10.17
CA ARG A 407 -2.33 3.40 -11.42
C ARG A 407 -2.85 1.99 -11.20
N ALA A 408 -2.27 1.25 -10.24
CA ALA A 408 -2.71 -0.10 -9.93
C ALA A 408 -4.18 -0.15 -9.49
N THR A 409 -4.62 0.84 -8.72
CA THR A 409 -6.02 1.00 -8.30
C THR A 409 -6.97 1.23 -9.49
N SER A 410 -6.59 2.10 -10.43
CA SER A 410 -7.40 2.36 -11.62
C SER A 410 -7.48 1.13 -12.54
N LEU A 411 -6.35 0.46 -12.78
CA LEU A 411 -6.28 -0.74 -13.61
C LEU A 411 -7.11 -1.89 -13.02
N SER A 412 -7.05 -2.11 -11.71
CA SER A 412 -7.82 -3.16 -11.06
C SER A 412 -9.33 -2.87 -11.04
N TRP A 413 -9.72 -1.61 -10.88
CA TRP A 413 -11.11 -1.19 -11.00
C TRP A 413 -11.66 -1.38 -12.42
N GLU A 414 -10.93 -0.92 -13.43
CA GLU A 414 -11.32 -1.07 -14.83
C GLU A 414 -11.43 -2.55 -15.23
N ALA A 415 -10.47 -3.37 -14.81
CA ALA A 415 -10.51 -4.81 -15.03
C ALA A 415 -11.72 -5.47 -14.35
N ARG A 416 -12.10 -5.05 -13.14
CA ARG A 416 -13.32 -5.53 -12.47
C ARG A 416 -14.56 -5.24 -13.32
N GLU A 417 -14.70 -4.05 -13.87
CA GLU A 417 -15.85 -3.67 -14.70
C GLU A 417 -15.92 -4.51 -16.00
N VAL A 418 -14.78 -4.71 -16.66
CA VAL A 418 -14.70 -5.58 -17.85
C VAL A 418 -15.04 -7.04 -17.50
N LEU A 419 -14.45 -7.58 -16.42
CA LEU A 419 -14.72 -8.95 -15.97
C LEU A 419 -16.18 -9.15 -15.57
N GLY A 420 -16.78 -8.18 -14.89
CA GLY A 420 -18.20 -8.20 -14.51
C GLY A 420 -19.12 -8.21 -15.73
N THR A 421 -18.82 -7.38 -16.74
CA THR A 421 -19.56 -7.35 -18.00
C THR A 421 -19.48 -8.68 -18.73
N VAL A 422 -18.28 -9.25 -18.84
CA VAL A 422 -18.02 -10.52 -19.54
C VAL A 422 -18.70 -11.70 -18.85
N ALA A 423 -18.64 -11.76 -17.51
CA ALA A 423 -19.30 -12.80 -16.74
C ALA A 423 -20.83 -12.68 -16.78
N GLY A 424 -21.36 -11.47 -17.00
CA GLY A 424 -22.78 -11.17 -17.07
C GLY A 424 -23.41 -11.25 -18.46
N LEU A 425 -22.68 -11.65 -19.52
CA LEU A 425 -23.22 -11.81 -20.87
C LEU A 425 -24.34 -12.87 -20.87
N ALA A 426 -25.59 -12.40 -20.86
CA ALA A 426 -26.80 -13.20 -20.69
C ALA A 426 -27.18 -14.04 -21.92
N ASP A 427 -26.70 -13.66 -23.11
CA ASP A 427 -27.17 -14.22 -24.38
C ASP A 427 -26.39 -15.46 -24.85
N GLY A 428 -25.57 -16.06 -23.98
CA GLY A 428 -24.73 -17.21 -24.34
C GLY A 428 -24.71 -18.33 -23.30
N PRO A 429 -24.05 -19.47 -23.61
CA PRO A 429 -23.84 -20.53 -22.63
C PRO A 429 -23.07 -19.97 -21.42
N PRO A 430 -23.39 -20.42 -20.20
CA PRO A 430 -22.82 -19.85 -18.98
C PRO A 430 -21.30 -19.88 -19.03
N VAL A 431 -20.68 -18.71 -18.79
CA VAL A 431 -19.22 -18.58 -18.76
C VAL A 431 -18.70 -19.29 -17.52
N ARG A 432 -18.05 -20.44 -17.71
CA ARG A 432 -17.41 -21.19 -16.61
C ARG A 432 -15.94 -20.85 -16.45
N GLN A 433 -15.31 -20.32 -17.49
CA GLN A 433 -13.88 -20.06 -17.53
C GLN A 433 -13.57 -18.74 -18.24
N VAL A 434 -12.66 -17.98 -17.64
CA VAL A 434 -12.10 -16.73 -18.19
C VAL A 434 -10.59 -16.90 -18.31
N VAL A 435 -10.04 -16.55 -19.48
CA VAL A 435 -8.60 -16.56 -19.74
C VAL A 435 -8.14 -15.13 -19.95
N LEU A 436 -7.21 -14.67 -19.11
CA LEU A 436 -6.49 -13.41 -19.31
C LEU A 436 -5.22 -13.69 -20.10
N LEU A 437 -5.22 -13.35 -21.39
CA LEU A 437 -4.15 -13.63 -22.33
C LEU A 437 -3.11 -12.49 -22.33
N GLN A 438 -1.85 -12.83 -22.09
CA GLN A 438 -0.69 -11.95 -22.23
C GLN A 438 0.12 -12.32 -23.46
N VAL A 439 0.14 -11.43 -24.45
CA VAL A 439 0.93 -11.64 -25.67
C VAL A 439 2.41 -11.33 -25.38
N PRO A 440 3.34 -12.28 -25.60
CA PRO A 440 4.76 -12.06 -25.31
C PRO A 440 5.40 -11.17 -26.38
N ALA A 441 5.35 -9.85 -26.23
CA ALA A 441 5.78 -8.90 -27.27
C ALA A 441 7.30 -8.80 -27.53
N GLY A 442 8.16 -9.51 -26.79
CA GLY A 442 9.62 -9.40 -26.94
C GLY A 442 10.37 -10.72 -26.75
N PRO A 443 11.61 -10.84 -27.27
CA PRO A 443 12.34 -12.12 -27.32
C PRO A 443 12.49 -12.81 -25.96
N GLY A 444 12.81 -12.05 -24.90
CA GLY A 444 12.94 -12.61 -23.55
C GLY A 444 11.61 -13.01 -22.91
N ALA A 445 10.50 -12.37 -23.28
CA ALA A 445 9.17 -12.81 -22.85
C ALA A 445 8.75 -14.09 -23.59
N LEU A 446 9.07 -14.17 -24.89
CA LEU A 446 8.81 -15.34 -25.72
C LEU A 446 9.62 -16.56 -25.25
N GLU A 447 10.90 -16.39 -24.93
CA GLU A 447 11.75 -17.45 -24.39
C GLU A 447 11.19 -17.99 -23.06
N ARG A 448 10.77 -17.11 -22.15
CA ARG A 448 10.10 -17.51 -20.90
C ARG A 448 8.77 -18.21 -21.14
N ALA A 449 7.96 -17.71 -22.07
CA ALA A 449 6.72 -18.36 -22.47
C ALA A 449 6.96 -19.79 -22.99
N ARG A 450 8.02 -20.00 -23.78
CA ARG A 450 8.44 -21.34 -24.24
C ARG A 450 8.94 -22.21 -23.09
N GLN A 451 9.76 -21.67 -22.19
CA GLN A 451 10.33 -22.40 -21.06
C GLN A 451 9.28 -22.85 -20.04
N PHE A 452 8.32 -21.98 -19.71
CA PHE A 452 7.34 -22.19 -18.65
C PHE A 452 5.96 -22.62 -19.18
N GLY A 453 5.79 -22.68 -20.51
CA GLY A 453 4.56 -23.09 -21.18
C GLY A 453 3.45 -22.03 -21.16
N GLU A 454 2.28 -22.37 -21.70
CA GLU A 454 1.17 -21.43 -21.92
C GLU A 454 0.58 -20.83 -20.65
N ARG A 455 0.78 -21.44 -19.47
CA ARG A 455 0.27 -20.91 -18.20
C ARG A 455 1.18 -19.85 -17.58
N TRP A 456 2.34 -19.61 -18.17
CA TRP A 456 3.21 -18.55 -17.72
C TRP A 456 2.57 -17.18 -17.94
N ALA A 457 2.63 -16.34 -16.91
CA ALA A 457 2.25 -14.94 -16.95
C ALA A 457 3.46 -14.08 -16.62
N GLY A 458 3.69 -13.05 -17.43
CA GLY A 458 4.65 -12.00 -17.14
C GLY A 458 4.16 -11.04 -16.06
N ARG A 459 5.10 -10.39 -15.39
CA ARG A 459 4.81 -9.24 -14.52
C ARG A 459 4.54 -8.01 -15.38
N SER A 460 3.27 -7.76 -15.65
CA SER A 460 2.78 -6.52 -16.24
C SER A 460 2.13 -5.63 -15.18
N ASP A 461 1.93 -4.36 -15.50
CA ASP A 461 1.26 -3.40 -14.61
C ASP A 461 -0.14 -3.89 -14.22
N LEU A 462 -0.90 -4.48 -15.16
CA LEU A 462 -2.22 -5.03 -14.89
C LEU A 462 -2.16 -6.31 -14.04
N HIS A 463 -1.26 -7.24 -14.35
CA HIS A 463 -1.09 -8.47 -13.58
C HIS A 463 -0.71 -8.17 -12.12
N GLU A 464 0.20 -7.21 -11.90
CA GLU A 464 0.56 -6.75 -10.56
C GLU A 464 -0.60 -5.99 -9.88
N ALA A 465 -1.34 -5.16 -10.62
CA ALA A 465 -2.52 -4.46 -10.13
C ALA A 465 -3.61 -5.41 -9.62
N LEU A 466 -3.81 -6.54 -10.30
CA LEU A 466 -4.73 -7.61 -9.95
C LEU A 466 -4.16 -8.60 -8.92
N GLY A 467 -2.90 -8.47 -8.52
CA GLY A 467 -2.28 -9.43 -7.59
C GLY A 467 -2.22 -10.85 -8.14
N GLY A 468 -2.09 -11.00 -9.46
CA GLY A 468 -2.03 -12.27 -10.17
C GLY A 468 -3.35 -13.06 -10.10
N ASP A 469 -3.25 -14.35 -9.77
CA ASP A 469 -4.41 -15.25 -9.72
C ASP A 469 -5.40 -14.91 -8.59
N PHE A 470 -4.92 -14.30 -7.50
CA PHE A 470 -5.76 -14.02 -6.33
C PHE A 470 -6.83 -12.98 -6.61
N GLY A 471 -6.50 -11.86 -7.24
CA GLY A 471 -7.51 -10.86 -7.58
C GLY A 471 -8.48 -11.37 -8.62
N LEU A 472 -8.02 -12.16 -9.59
CA LEU A 472 -8.89 -12.79 -10.57
C LEU A 472 -9.90 -13.75 -9.92
N ALA A 473 -9.44 -14.62 -9.02
CA ALA A 473 -10.30 -15.56 -8.30
C ALA A 473 -11.32 -14.85 -7.38
N LEU A 474 -10.95 -13.70 -6.80
CA LEU A 474 -11.84 -12.90 -5.96
C LEU A 474 -12.89 -12.13 -6.76
N MET A 475 -12.50 -11.55 -7.91
CA MET A 475 -13.39 -10.72 -8.73
C MET A 475 -14.43 -11.53 -9.50
N LEU A 476 -14.10 -12.77 -9.87
CA LEU A 476 -14.99 -13.61 -10.66
C LEU A 476 -16.16 -14.15 -9.82
N PRO A 477 -17.36 -14.31 -10.40
CA PRO A 477 -18.48 -14.93 -9.72
C PRO A 477 -18.16 -16.37 -9.29
N ALA A 478 -18.82 -16.84 -8.23
CA ALA A 478 -18.68 -18.21 -7.77
C ALA A 478 -18.95 -19.22 -8.89
N GLY A 479 -18.03 -20.17 -9.08
CA GLY A 479 -18.12 -21.19 -10.14
C GLY A 479 -17.51 -20.77 -11.48
N VAL A 480 -17.03 -19.52 -11.61
CA VAL A 480 -16.26 -19.07 -12.76
C VAL A 480 -14.78 -19.12 -12.42
N HIS A 481 -14.01 -19.89 -13.20
CA HIS A 481 -12.57 -20.05 -12.99
C HIS A 481 -11.79 -19.13 -13.92
N GLY A 482 -10.97 -18.25 -13.34
CA GLY A 482 -10.04 -17.42 -14.08
C GLY A 482 -8.64 -18.02 -14.12
N ARG A 483 -7.91 -17.80 -15.21
CA ARG A 483 -6.47 -18.05 -15.26
C ARG A 483 -5.76 -17.05 -16.17
N TRP A 484 -4.52 -16.76 -15.86
CA TRP A 484 -3.60 -16.12 -16.79
C TRP A 484 -3.04 -17.14 -17.79
N ALA A 485 -2.79 -16.70 -19.01
CA ALA A 485 -2.13 -17.49 -20.02
C ALA A 485 -1.32 -16.60 -20.96
N ASN A 486 -0.33 -17.16 -21.63
CA ASN A 486 0.35 -16.52 -22.77
C ASN A 486 0.02 -17.19 -24.11
N GLY A 487 -0.83 -18.22 -24.14
CA GLY A 487 -1.26 -18.92 -25.35
C GLY A 487 -2.64 -19.52 -25.19
N LEU A 488 -3.27 -19.92 -26.30
CA LEU A 488 -4.64 -20.42 -26.34
C LEU A 488 -4.76 -21.88 -26.82
N VAL A 489 -3.66 -22.59 -27.06
CA VAL A 489 -3.69 -23.98 -27.56
C VAL A 489 -4.37 -24.89 -26.55
N THR A 490 -4.08 -24.71 -25.25
CA THR A 490 -4.69 -25.45 -24.14
C THR A 490 -5.85 -24.70 -23.47
N ALA A 491 -6.32 -23.59 -24.08
CA ALA A 491 -7.49 -22.87 -23.59
C ALA A 491 -8.76 -23.70 -23.79
N PRO A 492 -9.62 -23.83 -22.76
CA PRO A 492 -10.87 -24.57 -22.89
C PRO A 492 -11.78 -23.96 -23.96
N ASP A 493 -12.46 -24.80 -24.73
CA ASP A 493 -13.24 -24.41 -25.91
C ASP A 493 -14.29 -23.34 -25.59
N SER A 494 -14.90 -23.46 -24.40
CA SER A 494 -15.96 -22.57 -23.93
C SER A 494 -15.46 -21.35 -23.14
N ALA A 495 -14.15 -21.20 -22.94
CA ALA A 495 -13.63 -20.06 -22.19
C ALA A 495 -13.90 -18.74 -22.93
N VAL A 496 -14.08 -17.67 -22.17
CA VAL A 496 -14.02 -16.30 -22.69
C VAL A 496 -12.61 -15.77 -22.49
N VAL A 497 -12.03 -15.19 -23.54
CA VAL A 497 -10.67 -14.68 -23.55
C VAL A 497 -10.72 -13.16 -23.54
N LEU A 498 -9.93 -12.58 -22.63
CA LEU A 498 -9.62 -11.17 -22.57
C LEU A 498 -8.12 -11.03 -22.83
N VAL A 499 -7.72 -10.21 -23.80
CA VAL A 499 -6.30 -9.90 -24.00
C VAL A 499 -5.89 -8.71 -23.15
N GLU A 500 -4.72 -8.80 -22.54
CA GLU A 500 -4.10 -7.68 -21.86
C GLU A 500 -3.36 -6.78 -22.87
N THR A 501 -3.59 -5.47 -22.78
CA THR A 501 -2.89 -4.45 -23.59
C THR A 501 -1.80 -3.69 -22.83
N GLY A 502 -1.52 -4.09 -21.58
CA GLY A 502 -0.65 -3.39 -20.64
C GLY A 502 -1.35 -2.26 -19.89
N THR A 503 -2.38 -1.65 -20.48
CA THR A 503 -3.18 -0.58 -19.86
C THR A 503 -4.63 -0.95 -19.57
N GLY A 504 -5.07 -2.13 -20.00
CA GLY A 504 -6.43 -2.61 -19.78
C GLY A 504 -6.64 -4.01 -20.34
N LEU A 505 -7.92 -4.37 -20.48
CA LEU A 505 -8.38 -5.65 -21.01
C LEU A 505 -9.28 -5.41 -22.23
N LEU A 506 -9.06 -6.17 -23.31
CA LEU A 506 -9.92 -6.17 -24.49
C LEU A 506 -10.61 -7.52 -24.63
N PRO A 507 -11.95 -7.56 -24.81
CA PRO A 507 -12.68 -8.82 -24.96
C PRO A 507 -12.50 -9.40 -26.36
N TRP A 508 -11.86 -10.56 -26.47
CA TRP A 508 -11.68 -11.29 -27.73
C TRP A 508 -12.77 -12.34 -27.99
N GLY A 509 -13.69 -12.51 -27.05
CA GLY A 509 -14.80 -13.45 -27.16
C GLY A 509 -14.40 -14.87 -26.77
N ARG A 510 -15.04 -15.87 -27.38
CA ARG A 510 -14.78 -17.29 -27.05
C ARG A 510 -13.44 -17.74 -27.61
N THR A 511 -12.88 -18.81 -27.05
CA THR A 511 -11.56 -19.35 -27.42
C THR A 511 -11.34 -19.50 -28.91
N GLY A 512 -12.33 -19.96 -29.68
CA GLY A 512 -12.20 -20.09 -31.14
C GLY A 512 -11.97 -18.75 -31.85
N GLN A 513 -12.72 -17.71 -31.48
CA GLN A 513 -12.54 -16.35 -32.01
C GLN A 513 -11.24 -15.73 -31.54
N ALA A 514 -10.94 -15.89 -30.24
CA ALA A 514 -9.73 -15.37 -29.64
C ALA A 514 -8.45 -16.01 -30.22
N ALA A 515 -8.49 -17.29 -30.59
CA ALA A 515 -7.38 -17.96 -31.26
C ALA A 515 -7.07 -17.34 -32.64
N MET A 516 -8.07 -16.84 -33.35
CA MET A 516 -7.85 -16.11 -34.61
C MET A 516 -7.15 -14.76 -34.38
N TYR A 517 -7.59 -14.00 -33.38
CA TYR A 517 -6.89 -12.77 -32.98
C TYR A 517 -5.46 -13.04 -32.49
N ALA A 518 -5.27 -14.11 -31.71
CA ALA A 518 -3.97 -14.52 -31.20
C ALA A 518 -3.03 -14.91 -32.35
N ALA A 519 -3.51 -15.66 -33.34
CA ALA A 519 -2.76 -16.02 -34.53
C ALA A 519 -2.28 -14.79 -35.32
N LEU A 520 -3.19 -13.86 -35.64
CA LEU A 520 -2.83 -12.62 -36.34
C LEU A 520 -1.80 -11.80 -35.55
N THR A 521 -1.95 -11.76 -34.23
CA THR A 521 -1.03 -11.04 -33.34
C THR A 521 0.35 -11.68 -33.33
N ASP A 522 0.44 -13.00 -33.11
CA ASP A 522 1.72 -13.71 -33.06
C ASP A 522 2.42 -13.69 -34.43
N ILE A 523 1.68 -13.80 -35.55
CA ILE A 523 2.24 -13.66 -36.90
C ILE A 523 2.78 -12.24 -37.13
N GLY A 524 2.02 -11.20 -36.75
CA GLY A 524 2.46 -9.81 -36.89
C GLY A 524 3.69 -9.45 -36.05
N LEU A 525 3.94 -10.20 -34.97
CA LEU A 525 5.16 -10.10 -34.16
C LEU A 525 6.31 -10.99 -34.67
N GLY A 526 6.09 -11.78 -35.73
CA GLY A 526 7.09 -12.71 -36.27
C GLY A 526 7.19 -14.04 -35.53
N HIS A 527 6.24 -14.35 -34.63
CA HIS A 527 6.18 -15.61 -33.88
C HIS A 527 5.43 -16.71 -34.64
N PHE A 528 5.88 -17.04 -35.85
CA PHE A 528 5.13 -17.86 -36.81
C PHE A 528 4.72 -19.24 -36.30
N GLU A 529 5.57 -19.91 -35.53
CA GLU A 529 5.26 -21.20 -34.90
C GLU A 529 4.04 -21.12 -33.97
N ARG A 530 3.99 -20.11 -33.09
CA ARG A 530 2.83 -19.88 -32.22
C ARG A 530 1.59 -19.45 -32.99
N GLY A 531 1.80 -18.62 -34.02
CA GLY A 531 0.74 -18.24 -34.96
C GLY A 531 0.09 -19.45 -35.61
N ARG A 532 0.89 -20.41 -36.11
CA ARG A 532 0.42 -21.69 -36.63
C ARG A 532 -0.38 -22.45 -35.57
N ASP A 533 0.14 -22.60 -34.36
CA ASP A 533 -0.55 -23.34 -33.30
C ASP A 533 -1.93 -22.75 -33.00
N HIS A 534 -2.07 -21.42 -33.01
CA HIS A 534 -3.35 -20.74 -32.82
C HIS A 534 -4.29 -20.88 -34.03
N LEU A 535 -3.78 -20.86 -35.27
CA LEU A 535 -4.59 -21.14 -36.47
C LEU A 535 -5.15 -22.55 -36.46
N VAL A 536 -4.30 -23.55 -36.14
CA VAL A 536 -4.71 -24.94 -36.00
C VAL A 536 -5.77 -25.07 -34.90
N ARG A 537 -5.56 -24.42 -33.75
CA ARG A 537 -6.53 -24.42 -32.66
C ARG A 537 -7.86 -23.78 -33.07
N ALA A 538 -7.83 -22.65 -33.78
CA ALA A 538 -9.04 -21.99 -34.27
C ALA A 538 -9.82 -22.90 -35.23
N ALA A 539 -9.14 -23.56 -36.17
CA ALA A 539 -9.76 -24.50 -37.10
C ALA A 539 -10.41 -25.69 -36.40
N GLN A 540 -9.74 -26.25 -35.38
CA GLN A 540 -10.30 -27.34 -34.55
C GLN A 540 -11.60 -26.93 -33.84
N LEU A 541 -11.67 -25.68 -33.37
CA LEU A 541 -12.83 -25.17 -32.62
C LEU A 541 -13.98 -24.69 -33.50
N GLY A 542 -13.68 -24.13 -34.68
CA GLY A 542 -14.69 -23.60 -35.60
C GLY A 542 -15.40 -24.65 -36.45
N GLY A 543 -14.82 -25.85 -36.57
CA GLY A 543 -15.35 -26.89 -37.45
C GLY A 543 -15.37 -26.45 -38.93
N PRO A 544 -16.36 -26.87 -39.73
CA PRO A 544 -16.41 -26.57 -41.17
C PRO A 544 -16.70 -25.09 -41.49
N SER A 545 -17.21 -24.32 -40.53
CA SER A 545 -17.65 -22.94 -40.72
C SER A 545 -17.06 -22.03 -39.65
N LEU A 546 -15.82 -21.61 -39.86
CA LEU A 546 -15.14 -20.64 -38.99
C LEU A 546 -15.62 -19.23 -39.34
N ALA A 547 -16.55 -18.68 -38.55
CA ALA A 547 -16.98 -17.29 -38.70
C ALA A 547 -16.07 -16.37 -37.86
N PHE A 548 -15.48 -15.37 -38.50
CA PHE A 548 -14.63 -14.39 -37.83
C PHE A 548 -15.15 -12.97 -38.05
N ALA A 549 -15.64 -12.35 -36.98
CA ALA A 549 -15.93 -10.92 -36.94
C ALA A 549 -14.69 -10.21 -36.39
N CYS A 550 -13.88 -9.67 -37.31
CA CYS A 550 -12.67 -8.94 -36.96
C CYS A 550 -12.97 -7.47 -36.64
N ASP A 551 -12.47 -7.02 -35.50
CA ASP A 551 -12.39 -5.61 -35.12
C ASP A 551 -10.92 -5.30 -34.86
N ALA A 552 -10.32 -4.50 -35.75
CA ALA A 552 -8.91 -4.11 -35.64
C ALA A 552 -8.64 -3.32 -34.34
N GLY A 553 -9.65 -2.64 -33.77
CA GLY A 553 -9.54 -1.95 -32.49
C GLY A 553 -9.34 -2.89 -31.29
N LEU A 554 -9.59 -4.18 -31.47
CA LEU A 554 -9.35 -5.20 -30.43
C LEU A 554 -7.94 -5.79 -30.48
N MET A 555 -7.11 -5.47 -31.48
CA MET A 555 -5.76 -6.03 -31.60
C MET A 555 -4.75 -5.23 -30.73
N PRO A 556 -3.88 -5.90 -29.95
CA PRO A 556 -2.83 -5.25 -29.17
C PRO A 556 -1.67 -4.76 -30.05
N ILE A 557 -1.66 -5.13 -31.33
CA ILE A 557 -0.74 -4.62 -32.34
C ILE A 557 -1.53 -3.99 -33.50
N PRO A 558 -0.97 -3.00 -34.22
CA PRO A 558 -1.55 -2.53 -35.47
C PRO A 558 -1.66 -3.69 -36.49
N LEU A 559 -2.80 -3.78 -37.19
CA LEU A 559 -3.05 -4.80 -38.20
C LEU A 559 -2.02 -4.76 -39.34
N GLU A 560 -1.44 -3.58 -39.59
CA GLU A 560 -0.38 -3.35 -40.57
C GLU A 560 0.85 -4.21 -40.30
N LEU A 561 1.16 -4.53 -39.04
CA LEU A 561 2.29 -5.41 -38.70
C LEU A 561 2.02 -6.85 -39.17
N ALA A 562 0.80 -7.37 -39.00
CA ALA A 562 0.41 -8.66 -39.55
C ALA A 562 0.52 -8.66 -41.09
N LEU A 563 0.03 -7.60 -41.73
CA LEU A 563 0.15 -7.45 -43.19
C LEU A 563 1.60 -7.40 -43.68
N GLN A 564 2.50 -6.74 -42.95
CA GLN A 564 3.93 -6.69 -43.26
C GLN A 564 4.60 -8.06 -43.14
N GLN A 565 4.13 -8.92 -42.23
CA GLN A 565 4.67 -10.27 -42.02
C GLN A 565 4.08 -11.32 -42.96
N ARG A 566 3.18 -10.94 -43.87
CA ARG A 566 2.49 -11.85 -44.80
C ARG A 566 3.43 -12.72 -45.63
N GLU A 567 4.43 -12.11 -46.27
CA GLU A 567 5.39 -12.83 -47.12
C GLU A 567 6.30 -13.73 -46.30
N ALA A 568 6.86 -13.20 -45.21
CA ALA A 568 7.70 -13.96 -44.29
C ALA A 568 6.98 -15.19 -43.70
N PHE A 569 5.69 -15.05 -43.34
CA PHE A 569 4.89 -16.18 -42.87
C PHE A 569 4.64 -17.20 -43.99
N THR A 570 4.35 -16.74 -45.21
CA THR A 570 4.15 -17.62 -46.37
C THR A 570 5.42 -18.43 -46.66
N ASP A 571 6.57 -17.78 -46.75
CA ASP A 571 7.86 -18.43 -46.97
C ASP A 571 8.19 -19.42 -45.85
N TRP A 572 7.93 -19.04 -44.60
CA TRP A 572 8.11 -19.92 -43.45
C TRP A 572 7.22 -21.17 -43.55
N THR A 573 5.93 -21.04 -43.89
CA THR A 573 5.04 -22.20 -44.07
C THR A 573 5.49 -23.13 -45.21
N VAL A 574 6.08 -22.60 -46.29
CA VAL A 574 6.67 -23.42 -47.36
C VAL A 574 7.89 -24.20 -46.85
N GLY A 575 8.70 -23.57 -45.98
CA GLY A 575 9.82 -24.23 -45.30
C GLY A 575 9.41 -25.49 -44.54
N LEU A 576 8.20 -25.53 -43.97
CA LEU A 576 7.69 -26.71 -43.25
C LEU A 576 7.59 -27.96 -44.14
N LEU A 577 7.50 -27.83 -45.47
CA LEU A 577 7.53 -28.98 -46.39
C LEU A 577 8.87 -29.73 -46.31
N ALA A 578 9.97 -29.00 -46.13
CA ALA A 578 11.28 -29.60 -45.94
C ALA A 578 11.40 -30.30 -44.58
N GLU A 579 10.57 -29.92 -43.61
CA GLU A 579 10.47 -30.53 -42.27
C GLU A 579 9.44 -31.68 -42.23
N GLY A 580 8.81 -32.01 -43.37
CA GLY A 580 7.89 -33.14 -43.51
C GLY A 580 6.41 -32.80 -43.39
N ALA A 581 6.03 -31.52 -43.30
CA ALA A 581 4.63 -31.12 -43.38
C ALA A 581 4.03 -31.44 -44.77
N SER A 582 2.74 -31.75 -44.82
CA SER A 582 2.05 -32.05 -46.09
C SER A 582 1.69 -30.76 -46.84
N ARG A 583 1.57 -30.84 -48.18
CA ARG A 583 1.05 -29.71 -48.99
C ARG A 583 -0.34 -29.25 -48.54
N HIS A 584 -1.18 -30.20 -48.12
CA HIS A 584 -2.52 -29.92 -47.61
C HIS A 584 -2.47 -29.10 -46.32
N GLU A 585 -1.57 -29.44 -45.39
CA GLU A 585 -1.38 -28.69 -44.14
C GLU A 585 -0.87 -27.27 -44.42
N VAL A 586 0.18 -27.14 -45.25
CA VAL A 586 0.74 -25.82 -45.60
C VAL A 586 -0.28 -24.95 -46.31
N GLY A 587 -1.00 -25.50 -47.30
CA GLY A 587 -2.07 -24.80 -48.00
C GLY A 587 -3.22 -24.38 -47.06
N GLY A 588 -3.65 -25.27 -46.17
CA GLY A 588 -4.69 -24.97 -45.18
C GLY A 588 -4.30 -23.84 -44.21
N LEU A 589 -3.04 -23.78 -43.77
CA LEU A 589 -2.53 -22.68 -42.93
C LEU A 589 -2.52 -21.35 -43.67
N GLN A 590 -2.03 -21.35 -44.93
CA GLN A 590 -2.03 -20.16 -45.78
C GLN A 590 -3.47 -19.68 -46.02
N ASP A 591 -4.37 -20.57 -46.44
CA ASP A 591 -5.78 -20.26 -46.71
C ASP A 591 -6.46 -19.67 -45.47
N LEU A 592 -6.29 -20.28 -44.29
CA LEU A 592 -6.82 -19.73 -43.04
C LEU A 592 -6.28 -18.33 -42.76
N TYR A 593 -4.96 -18.13 -42.83
CA TYR A 593 -4.34 -16.84 -42.58
C TYR A 593 -4.84 -15.75 -43.53
N PHE A 594 -4.88 -16.02 -44.83
CA PHE A 594 -5.37 -15.06 -45.81
C PHE A 594 -6.86 -14.76 -45.64
N ASN A 595 -7.68 -15.75 -45.30
CA ASN A 595 -9.10 -15.52 -45.01
C ASN A 595 -9.28 -14.62 -43.77
N LEU A 596 -8.45 -14.77 -42.73
CA LEU A 596 -8.46 -13.85 -41.59
C LEU A 596 -8.10 -12.42 -42.00
N LEU A 597 -7.05 -12.26 -42.83
CA LEU A 597 -6.66 -10.95 -43.34
C LEU A 597 -7.77 -10.34 -44.23
N CYS A 598 -8.44 -11.13 -45.08
CA CYS A 598 -9.60 -10.68 -45.86
C CYS A 598 -10.70 -10.16 -44.93
N ALA A 599 -11.04 -10.92 -43.88
CA ALA A 599 -12.07 -10.54 -42.91
C ALA A 599 -11.72 -9.24 -42.17
N CYS A 600 -10.46 -9.03 -41.80
CA CYS A 600 -10.03 -7.81 -41.09
C CYS A 600 -9.88 -6.58 -41.99
N THR A 601 -9.48 -6.75 -43.25
CA THR A 601 -9.14 -5.63 -44.14
C THR A 601 -10.22 -5.29 -45.15
N GLY A 602 -11.17 -6.20 -45.39
CA GLY A 602 -12.14 -6.11 -46.49
C GLY A 602 -11.51 -6.31 -47.89
N ARG A 603 -10.21 -6.58 -47.98
CA ARG A 603 -9.52 -6.85 -49.24
C ARG A 603 -9.83 -8.27 -49.72
N SER A 604 -9.94 -8.43 -51.03
CA SER A 604 -10.09 -9.75 -51.65
C SER A 604 -8.83 -10.60 -51.51
N LEU A 605 -8.99 -11.93 -51.61
CA LEU A 605 -7.86 -12.86 -51.60
C LEU A 605 -6.86 -12.55 -52.73
N ASP A 606 -7.35 -12.20 -53.91
CA ASP A 606 -6.50 -11.84 -55.06
C ASP A 606 -5.67 -10.58 -54.78
N GLU A 607 -6.22 -9.59 -54.06
CA GLU A 607 -5.48 -8.39 -53.67
C GLU A 607 -4.44 -8.66 -52.60
N LEU A 608 -4.72 -9.57 -51.66
CA LEU A 608 -3.79 -9.95 -50.60
C LEU A 608 -2.72 -10.93 -51.07
N THR A 609 -2.91 -11.61 -52.19
CA THR A 609 -1.94 -12.59 -52.70
C THR A 609 -1.15 -12.07 -53.90
N ARG A 610 -1.53 -10.91 -54.46
CA ARG A 610 -0.78 -10.23 -55.51
C ARG A 610 0.67 -9.98 -55.08
N GLY A 611 1.60 -10.60 -55.80
CA GLY A 611 3.05 -10.53 -55.54
C GLY A 611 3.62 -11.67 -54.69
N SER A 612 2.78 -12.54 -54.10
CA SER A 612 3.26 -13.72 -53.37
C SER A 612 3.62 -14.84 -54.34
N HIS A 613 4.84 -15.36 -54.25
CA HIS A 613 5.41 -16.27 -55.25
C HIS A 613 4.91 -17.73 -55.17
N LEU A 614 4.22 -18.12 -54.10
CA LEU A 614 3.71 -19.48 -53.94
C LEU A 614 2.47 -19.52 -53.03
N LEU A 615 1.32 -19.87 -53.58
CA LEU A 615 0.19 -20.38 -52.81
C LEU A 615 0.03 -21.85 -53.16
N LEU A 616 0.21 -22.71 -52.17
CA LEU A 616 -0.17 -24.10 -52.33
C LEU A 616 -1.68 -24.18 -52.08
N ARG A 617 -2.48 -24.21 -53.15
CA ARG A 617 -3.89 -24.57 -53.00
C ARG A 617 -3.95 -25.96 -52.38
N GLY A 618 -4.61 -26.10 -51.24
CA GLY A 618 -4.87 -27.42 -50.69
C GLY A 618 -5.60 -28.25 -51.74
N ASP A 619 -5.10 -29.47 -52.02
CA ASP A 619 -5.85 -30.40 -52.85
C ASP A 619 -7.25 -30.57 -52.22
N PRO A 620 -8.33 -30.56 -53.03
CA PRO A 620 -9.67 -30.75 -52.49
C PRO A 620 -9.69 -32.04 -51.66
N PRO A 621 -10.35 -32.03 -50.48
CA PRO A 621 -10.37 -33.21 -49.62
C PRO A 621 -10.82 -34.41 -50.44
N ALA A 622 -10.02 -35.48 -50.41
CA ALA A 622 -10.35 -36.72 -51.13
C ALA A 622 -11.80 -37.09 -50.80
N ALA A 623 -12.61 -37.31 -51.84
CA ALA A 623 -14.03 -37.64 -51.66
C ALA A 623 -14.16 -38.75 -50.61
N PRO A 624 -15.03 -38.59 -49.59
CA PRO A 624 -15.14 -39.57 -48.53
C PRO A 624 -15.37 -40.94 -49.17
N ALA A 625 -14.50 -41.90 -48.86
CA ALA A 625 -14.64 -43.26 -49.36
C ALA A 625 -16.07 -43.74 -49.07
N PRO A 626 -16.77 -44.37 -50.04
CA PRO A 626 -18.14 -44.80 -49.85
C PRO A 626 -18.21 -45.65 -48.57
N ARG A 627 -19.05 -45.22 -47.61
CA ARG A 627 -19.26 -45.99 -46.38
C ARG A 627 -19.82 -47.37 -46.80
N PRO A 628 -19.24 -48.47 -46.30
CA PRO A 628 -19.68 -49.82 -46.66
C PRO A 628 -21.12 -50.09 -46.26
#